data_AF-A0A8W7PFC0-F1
#
_entry.id   AF-A0A8W7PFC0-F1
#
_cell.length_a   1.000
_cell.length_b   1.000
_cell.length_c   1.000
_cell.angle_alpha   90.00
_cell.angle_beta   90.00
_cell.angle_gamma   90.00
#
_symmetry.space_group_name_H-M   'P 1'
#
loop_
_entity.id
_entity.type
_entity.pdbx_description
1 polymer ?
#
loop_
_entity_poly.entity_id
_entity_poly.type
_entity_poly.pdbx_seq_one_letter_code
_entity_poly.pdbx_strand_id
1 'polypeptide(L)'
;LIEVDARSDSVVAVTNVELASWHSNLCLDRPRRVFSSVLPCAKCFEPFESLIIRQQTDSRRPACTMLLRTVILVALALSQGTEAYKVLGLFPHPGQSHFHFFQPVLKGLAEAGHEVTVVSHFPEKNPPANYHDLPLAGMTSLSDSVSFELFEYRPGFGHFMEFFMLYTWGKEACANALNSTAIQTVLDSKVQYDLILVEQFNSDCMLGIAHQLKAPYIGLSSCPLMPWHYERVGNPTLPAYIPALFMGYTERMDFSQRLANWITVQSFKALYSWFNDAAANKLLSERFGQGAIPDVRELQQRTAMMFVNQHYSLSGAKPLSPAVLEIGGIHIRDFRPLEADLQQLLDTADHG
;
A
#
# COMPACT_ATOMS: atom_id res chain seq x y z
N LEU A 1 35.26 17.96 -15.85
CA LEU A 1 35.96 16.90 -16.61
C LEU A 1 35.37 15.55 -16.21
N ILE A 2 34.18 15.25 -16.73
CA ILE A 2 33.62 13.91 -16.84
C ILE A 2 32.92 13.93 -18.21
N GLU A 3 33.60 13.40 -19.23
CA GLU A 3 33.02 13.08 -20.53
C GLU A 3 32.06 11.90 -20.36
N VAL A 4 30.83 12.06 -20.86
CA VAL A 4 29.91 10.94 -21.07
C VAL A 4 30.02 10.55 -22.53
N ASP A 5 30.78 9.50 -22.80
CA ASP A 5 30.89 8.91 -24.14
C ASP A 5 29.66 8.02 -24.38
N ALA A 6 28.86 8.44 -25.35
CA ALA A 6 27.71 7.71 -25.86
C ALA A 6 28.16 6.84 -27.02
N ARG A 7 28.21 5.51 -26.81
CA ARG A 7 28.09 4.46 -27.85
C ARG A 7 28.13 3.07 -27.23
N SER A 8 27.00 2.36 -27.22
CA SER A 8 26.94 0.99 -27.76
C SER A 8 25.49 0.52 -27.81
N ASP A 9 25.01 0.37 -29.04
CA ASP A 9 23.87 -0.47 -29.38
C ASP A 9 24.23 -1.94 -29.12
N SER A 10 23.48 -2.61 -28.24
CA SER A 10 23.38 -4.06 -28.28
C SER A 10 22.03 -4.50 -27.76
N VAL A 11 21.14 -4.76 -28.72
CA VAL A 11 19.91 -5.53 -28.56
C VAL A 11 20.27 -6.95 -28.16
N VAL A 12 19.82 -7.41 -26.99
CA VAL A 12 19.80 -8.83 -26.65
C VAL A 12 18.37 -9.20 -26.28
N ALA A 13 17.69 -9.84 -27.23
CA ALA A 13 16.47 -10.57 -27.01
C ALA A 13 16.79 -11.86 -26.22
N VAL A 14 16.11 -12.08 -25.09
CA VAL A 14 16.14 -13.37 -24.39
C VAL A 14 14.76 -14.00 -24.51
N THR A 15 14.71 -15.06 -25.30
CA THR A 15 13.57 -15.93 -25.54
C THR A 15 13.33 -16.90 -24.38
N ASN A 16 12.04 -17.16 -24.11
CA ASN A 16 11.52 -18.21 -23.25
C ASN A 16 12.10 -19.60 -23.56
N VAL A 17 12.57 -20.33 -22.53
CA VAL A 17 12.62 -21.81 -22.49
C VAL A 17 12.39 -22.33 -21.05
N GLU A 18 11.25 -23.01 -20.90
CA GLU A 18 10.88 -24.19 -20.09
C GLU A 18 11.09 -24.33 -18.56
N LEU A 19 9.97 -24.76 -17.96
CA LEU A 19 9.75 -25.41 -16.66
C LEU A 19 10.37 -26.82 -16.58
N ALA A 20 10.90 -27.23 -15.41
CA ALA A 20 10.41 -28.37 -14.62
C ALA A 20 11.40 -28.88 -13.53
N SER A 21 10.81 -29.43 -12.46
CA SER A 21 11.40 -30.14 -11.29
C SER A 21 12.12 -29.20 -10.30
N TRP A 22 11.84 -29.21 -9.00
CA TRP A 22 12.02 -30.31 -8.06
C TRP A 22 10.95 -30.34 -6.95
N HIS A 23 10.38 -31.52 -6.71
CA HIS A 23 9.63 -31.88 -5.50
C HIS A 23 10.49 -32.75 -4.58
N SER A 24 10.13 -32.75 -3.29
CA SER A 24 10.50 -33.68 -2.20
C SER A 24 11.75 -33.36 -1.37
N ASN A 25 11.56 -32.90 -0.13
CA ASN A 25 11.61 -33.75 1.08
C ASN A 25 11.63 -32.87 2.34
N LEU A 26 10.69 -33.12 3.27
CA LEU A 26 10.90 -33.17 4.73
C LEU A 26 9.55 -33.29 5.45
N CYS A 27 9.11 -34.55 5.63
CA CYS A 27 8.17 -34.93 6.69
C CYS A 27 8.99 -35.39 7.90
N LEU A 28 8.70 -34.79 9.07
CA LEU A 28 9.07 -35.29 10.38
C LEU A 28 7.80 -35.40 11.23
N ASP A 29 7.91 -36.21 12.28
CA ASP A 29 6.95 -37.23 12.69
C ASP A 29 6.16 -36.87 13.98
N ARG A 30 4.93 -37.43 14.09
CA ARG A 30 4.08 -37.71 15.30
C ARG A 30 3.30 -36.60 16.06
N PRO A 31 2.26 -36.97 16.87
CA PRO A 31 1.28 -38.07 16.71
C PRO A 31 -0.20 -37.66 16.99
N ARG A 32 -1.10 -38.58 16.63
CA ARG A 32 -2.58 -38.55 16.67
C ARG A 32 -3.21 -38.50 18.09
N ARG A 33 -4.39 -37.86 18.19
CA ARG A 33 -5.53 -38.19 19.09
C ARG A 33 -6.81 -38.23 18.24
N VAL A 34 -7.36 -39.41 17.94
CA VAL A 34 -8.57 -40.03 18.54
C VAL A 34 -9.84 -39.18 18.45
N PHE A 35 -10.76 -39.55 17.55
CA PHE A 35 -12.20 -39.51 17.79
C PHE A 35 -12.91 -40.67 17.05
N SER A 36 -13.79 -41.32 17.81
CA SER A 36 -14.72 -42.43 17.57
C SER A 36 -15.73 -42.17 16.43
N SER A 37 -15.95 -43.06 15.45
CA SER A 37 -16.74 -44.31 15.43
C SER A 37 -18.29 -44.15 15.47
N VAL A 38 -18.94 -44.41 14.34
CA VAL A 38 -20.30 -44.99 14.15
C VAL A 38 -20.29 -45.67 12.75
N LEU A 39 -20.02 -46.99 12.64
CA LEU A 39 -20.94 -48.12 12.37
C LEU A 39 -21.60 -48.12 10.96
N PRO A 40 -22.04 -49.27 10.39
CA PRO A 40 -21.42 -50.59 10.35
C PRO A 40 -21.54 -51.35 8.99
N CYS A 41 -20.69 -52.37 8.86
CA CYS A 41 -20.91 -53.72 8.30
C CYS A 41 -21.62 -53.92 6.95
N ALA A 42 -20.84 -54.42 5.99
CA ALA A 42 -21.27 -55.16 4.83
C ALA A 42 -21.71 -56.60 5.20
N LYS A 43 -22.77 -57.08 4.55
CA LYS A 43 -22.90 -58.40 3.89
C LYS A 43 -24.38 -58.80 3.76
N CYS A 44 -24.84 -58.98 2.52
CA CYS A 44 -25.64 -60.13 2.09
C CYS A 44 -25.81 -60.07 0.56
N PHE A 45 -25.69 -61.25 -0.07
CA PHE A 45 -25.88 -61.62 -1.49
C PHE A 45 -24.64 -61.77 -2.39
N GLU A 46 -24.10 -63.00 -2.36
CA GLU A 46 -23.65 -63.77 -3.54
C GLU A 46 -24.85 -64.56 -4.13
N PRO A 47 -24.72 -65.30 -5.24
CA PRO A 47 -23.89 -65.11 -6.44
C PRO A 47 -24.73 -65.28 -7.73
N PHE A 48 -24.34 -64.67 -8.85
CA PHE A 48 -24.70 -65.21 -10.18
C PHE A 48 -23.54 -65.00 -11.15
N GLU A 49 -22.60 -65.95 -11.09
CA GLU A 49 -21.81 -66.33 -12.26
C GLU A 49 -22.77 -66.90 -13.31
N SER A 50 -23.05 -66.14 -14.36
CA SER A 50 -23.45 -66.66 -15.68
C SER A 50 -23.80 -65.51 -16.62
N LEU A 51 -22.80 -64.85 -17.20
CA LEU A 51 -22.91 -64.32 -18.58
C LEU A 51 -21.55 -63.88 -19.14
N ILE A 52 -20.61 -64.81 -19.22
CA ILE A 52 -19.53 -64.69 -20.19
C ILE A 52 -20.08 -65.25 -21.51
N ILE A 53 -20.34 -64.34 -22.45
CA ILE A 53 -20.22 -64.44 -23.92
C ILE A 53 -21.29 -63.56 -24.58
N ARG A 54 -20.80 -62.54 -25.29
CA ARG A 54 -21.47 -61.66 -26.28
C ARG A 54 -22.45 -60.62 -25.73
N GLN A 55 -21.93 -59.44 -25.41
CA GLN A 55 -22.47 -58.20 -25.96
C GLN A 55 -21.32 -57.19 -26.20
N GLN A 56 -21.11 -56.94 -27.49
CA GLN A 56 -20.61 -55.72 -28.13
C GLN A 56 -19.55 -54.86 -27.43
N THR A 57 -18.42 -54.75 -28.13
CA THR A 57 -17.66 -53.51 -28.30
C THR A 57 -18.58 -52.27 -28.34
N ASP A 58 -18.72 -51.55 -27.23
CA ASP A 58 -19.15 -50.14 -27.26
C ASP A 58 -17.95 -49.25 -26.90
N SER A 59 -17.01 -49.21 -27.86
CA SER A 59 -15.86 -48.30 -27.89
C SER A 59 -16.27 -46.83 -28.07
N ARG A 60 -17.57 -46.48 -28.04
CA ARG A 60 -18.06 -45.14 -28.40
C ARG A 60 -18.46 -44.25 -27.23
N ARG A 61 -18.27 -44.68 -25.98
CA ARG A 61 -18.62 -43.86 -24.79
C ARG A 61 -17.51 -43.05 -24.10
N PRO A 62 -16.19 -43.31 -24.22
CA PRO A 62 -15.20 -42.55 -23.44
C PRO A 62 -15.06 -41.11 -23.92
N ALA A 63 -15.27 -40.86 -25.22
CA ALA A 63 -15.13 -39.54 -25.83
C ALA A 63 -16.17 -38.54 -25.31
N CYS A 64 -17.42 -38.96 -25.14
CA CYS A 64 -18.50 -38.08 -24.68
C CYS A 64 -18.34 -37.69 -23.19
N THR A 65 -17.90 -38.64 -22.35
CA THR A 65 -17.56 -38.37 -20.94
C THR A 65 -16.28 -37.54 -20.77
N MET A 66 -15.28 -37.71 -21.64
CA MET A 66 -14.09 -36.86 -21.68
C MET A 66 -14.46 -35.43 -22.07
N LEU A 67 -15.22 -35.25 -23.16
CA LEU A 67 -15.63 -33.94 -23.66
C LEU A 67 -16.45 -33.17 -22.62
N LEU A 68 -17.39 -33.84 -21.93
CA LEU A 68 -18.19 -33.24 -20.87
C LEU A 68 -17.32 -32.78 -19.69
N ARG A 69 -16.32 -33.58 -19.29
CA ARG A 69 -15.37 -33.19 -18.24
C ARG A 69 -14.50 -32.00 -18.66
N THR A 70 -14.02 -31.98 -19.90
CA THR A 70 -13.24 -30.85 -20.43
C THR A 70 -14.09 -29.58 -20.51
N VAL A 71 -15.34 -29.67 -20.95
CA VAL A 71 -16.26 -28.53 -20.99
C VAL A 71 -16.57 -28.01 -19.58
N ILE A 72 -16.77 -28.89 -18.59
CA ILE A 72 -16.97 -28.48 -17.19
C ILE A 72 -15.71 -27.81 -16.62
N LEU A 73 -14.51 -28.35 -16.90
CA LEU A 73 -13.25 -27.75 -16.43
C LEU A 73 -12.96 -26.40 -17.10
N VAL A 74 -13.27 -26.25 -18.39
CA VAL A 74 -13.17 -24.98 -19.11
C VAL A 74 -14.22 -24.00 -18.60
N ALA A 75 -15.46 -24.43 -18.35
CA ALA A 75 -16.49 -23.59 -17.76
C ALA A 75 -16.13 -23.15 -16.33
N LEU A 76 -15.53 -24.01 -15.51
CA LEU A 76 -15.02 -23.67 -14.17
C LEU A 76 -13.80 -22.74 -14.22
N ALA A 77 -12.93 -22.90 -15.21
CA ALA A 77 -11.81 -21.98 -15.44
C ALA A 77 -12.29 -20.60 -15.94
N LEU A 78 -13.36 -20.57 -16.74
CA LEU A 78 -14.01 -19.34 -17.22
C LEU A 78 -14.97 -18.74 -16.19
N SER A 79 -15.42 -19.50 -15.20
CA SER A 79 -16.28 -19.05 -14.10
C SER A 79 -15.50 -18.61 -12.87
N GLN A 80 -14.19 -18.38 -12.97
CA GLN A 80 -13.52 -17.51 -12.01
C GLN A 80 -14.08 -16.10 -12.23
N GLY A 81 -15.25 -15.85 -11.68
CA GLY A 81 -15.75 -14.50 -11.50
C GLY A 81 -14.66 -13.74 -10.76
N THR A 82 -14.15 -12.67 -11.36
CA THR A 82 -13.30 -11.73 -10.66
C THR A 82 -14.14 -11.17 -9.53
N GLU A 83 -13.95 -11.67 -8.30
CA GLU A 83 -14.57 -11.04 -7.15
C GLU A 83 -14.00 -9.64 -7.03
N ALA A 84 -14.87 -8.64 -7.23
CA ALA A 84 -14.51 -7.25 -7.08
C ALA A 84 -14.34 -6.95 -5.58
N TYR A 85 -13.10 -6.90 -5.11
CA TYR A 85 -12.80 -6.40 -3.78
C TYR A 85 -13.31 -4.97 -3.59
N LYS A 86 -13.80 -4.67 -2.39
CA LYS A 86 -14.21 -3.34 -1.95
C LYS A 86 -13.07 -2.68 -1.20
N VAL A 87 -12.47 -1.68 -1.81
CA VAL A 87 -11.31 -0.94 -1.28
C VAL A 87 -11.76 0.44 -0.82
N LEU A 88 -11.35 0.82 0.39
CA LEU A 88 -11.54 2.17 0.90
C LEU A 88 -10.21 2.92 0.97
N GLY A 89 -10.14 4.09 0.35
CA GLY A 89 -9.04 5.04 0.50
C GLY A 89 -9.33 6.11 1.53
N LEU A 90 -8.44 6.30 2.51
CA LEU A 90 -8.53 7.34 3.54
C LEU A 90 -7.32 8.29 3.44
N PHE A 91 -7.51 9.45 2.82
CA PHE A 91 -6.46 10.43 2.51
C PHE A 91 -6.83 11.82 3.05
N PRO A 92 -6.70 12.04 4.37
CA PRO A 92 -7.17 13.26 5.02
C PRO A 92 -6.24 14.46 4.80
N HIS A 93 -5.00 14.29 4.31
CA HIS A 93 -4.09 15.42 4.17
C HIS A 93 -4.49 16.32 2.98
N PRO A 94 -4.67 17.64 3.18
CA PRO A 94 -5.05 18.56 2.10
C PRO A 94 -3.85 18.98 1.22
N GLY A 95 -2.85 18.10 1.03
CA GLY A 95 -1.71 18.32 0.14
C GLY A 95 -1.95 17.66 -1.23
N GLN A 96 -2.07 18.46 -2.29
CA GLN A 96 -2.38 17.91 -3.62
C GLN A 96 -1.27 17.00 -4.16
N SER A 97 -0.02 17.36 -3.91
CA SER A 97 1.15 16.54 -4.27
C SER A 97 1.11 15.15 -3.64
N HIS A 98 0.57 15.04 -2.42
CA HIS A 98 0.41 13.77 -1.74
C HIS A 98 -0.65 12.93 -2.45
N PHE A 99 -1.84 13.50 -2.66
CA PHE A 99 -2.94 12.75 -3.25
C PHE A 99 -2.68 12.33 -4.70
N HIS A 100 -2.02 13.19 -5.49
CA HIS A 100 -1.61 12.85 -6.86
C HIS A 100 -0.69 11.62 -6.91
N PHE A 101 0.13 11.37 -5.89
CA PHE A 101 0.94 10.16 -5.81
C PHE A 101 0.08 8.90 -5.57
N PHE A 102 -0.98 8.99 -4.77
CA PHE A 102 -1.85 7.84 -4.47
C PHE A 102 -2.85 7.53 -5.59
N GLN A 103 -3.27 8.56 -6.34
CA GLN A 103 -4.32 8.47 -7.35
C GLN A 103 -4.11 7.34 -8.38
N PRO A 104 -2.92 7.11 -8.97
CA PRO A 104 -2.70 6.00 -9.90
C PRO A 104 -2.99 4.63 -9.29
N VAL A 105 -2.68 4.43 -8.00
CA VAL A 105 -2.96 3.16 -7.30
C VAL A 105 -4.47 2.93 -7.20
N LEU A 106 -5.21 3.97 -6.80
CA LEU A 106 -6.67 3.91 -6.64
C LEU A 106 -7.37 3.68 -7.99
N LYS A 107 -6.91 4.37 -9.04
CA LYS A 107 -7.43 4.18 -10.40
C LYS A 107 -7.10 2.82 -10.96
N GLY A 108 -5.87 2.35 -10.80
CA GLY A 108 -5.46 1.02 -11.25
C GLY A 108 -6.28 -0.09 -10.60
N LEU A 109 -6.63 0.04 -9.31
CA LEU A 109 -7.53 -0.89 -8.63
C LEU A 109 -8.95 -0.87 -9.23
N ALA A 110 -9.50 0.32 -9.50
CA ALA A 110 -10.80 0.44 -10.13
C ALA A 110 -10.78 -0.10 -11.58
N GLU A 111 -9.76 0.21 -12.37
CA GLU A 111 -9.57 -0.29 -13.74
C GLU A 111 -9.39 -1.82 -13.78
N ALA A 112 -8.84 -2.42 -12.72
CA ALA A 112 -8.77 -3.87 -12.52
C ALA A 112 -10.11 -4.51 -12.11
N GLY A 113 -11.17 -3.72 -11.92
CA GLY A 113 -12.53 -4.19 -11.62
C GLY A 113 -12.91 -4.20 -10.13
N HIS A 114 -12.10 -3.60 -9.25
CA HIS A 114 -12.43 -3.48 -7.81
C HIS A 114 -13.33 -2.28 -7.53
N GLU A 115 -14.20 -2.36 -6.53
CA GLU A 115 -15.00 -1.20 -6.08
C GLU A 115 -14.14 -0.33 -5.18
N VAL A 116 -13.90 0.92 -5.57
CA VAL A 116 -12.98 1.82 -4.85
C VAL A 116 -13.75 3.04 -4.33
N THR A 117 -13.87 3.16 -3.01
CA THR A 117 -14.41 4.36 -2.35
C THR A 117 -13.25 5.20 -1.84
N VAL A 118 -13.22 6.51 -2.11
CA VAL A 118 -12.07 7.37 -1.77
C VAL A 118 -12.53 8.58 -0.97
N VAL A 119 -11.99 8.73 0.24
CA VAL A 119 -12.16 9.92 1.07
C VAL A 119 -10.92 10.80 0.92
N SER A 120 -11.05 11.96 0.27
CA SER A 120 -9.95 12.90 0.04
C SER A 120 -10.44 14.34 -0.22
N HIS A 121 -9.54 15.31 -0.25
CA HIS A 121 -9.85 16.69 -0.66
C HIS A 121 -9.88 16.90 -2.18
N PHE A 122 -9.52 15.89 -2.98
CA PHE A 122 -9.20 16.03 -4.39
C PHE A 122 -9.96 15.00 -5.23
N PRO A 123 -11.26 15.19 -5.48
CA PRO A 123 -12.05 14.26 -6.27
C PRO A 123 -11.50 14.11 -7.69
N GLU A 124 -11.59 12.90 -8.24
CA GLU A 124 -11.15 12.61 -9.60
C GLU A 124 -12.13 13.22 -10.61
N LYS A 125 -11.58 13.91 -11.61
CA LYS A 125 -12.36 14.58 -12.65
C LYS A 125 -12.97 13.59 -13.63
N ASN A 126 -12.23 12.52 -13.93
CA ASN A 126 -12.64 11.47 -14.86
C ASN A 126 -12.47 10.07 -14.22
N PRO A 127 -13.34 9.69 -13.27
CA PRO A 127 -13.20 8.45 -12.53
C PRO A 127 -13.69 7.24 -13.36
N PRO A 128 -13.08 6.05 -13.20
CA PRO A 128 -13.69 4.80 -13.61
C PRO A 128 -15.08 4.61 -12.98
N ALA A 129 -15.96 3.80 -13.59
CA ALA A 129 -17.36 3.68 -13.15
C ALA A 129 -17.53 3.15 -11.70
N ASN A 130 -16.58 2.37 -11.24
CA ASN A 130 -16.48 1.73 -9.92
C ASN A 130 -15.56 2.51 -8.95
N TYR A 131 -15.32 3.80 -9.23
CA TYR A 131 -14.56 4.70 -8.38
C TYR A 131 -15.49 5.78 -7.81
N HIS A 132 -15.64 5.79 -6.49
CA HIS A 132 -16.60 6.62 -5.76
C HIS A 132 -15.89 7.59 -4.83
N ASP A 133 -15.88 8.88 -5.17
CA ASP A 133 -15.32 9.93 -4.31
C ASP A 133 -16.29 10.37 -3.22
N LEU A 134 -15.77 10.51 -2.01
CA LEU A 134 -16.40 11.13 -0.85
C LEU A 134 -15.55 12.34 -0.42
N PRO A 135 -15.83 13.54 -0.94
CA PRO A 135 -14.94 14.68 -0.79
C PRO A 135 -14.92 15.22 0.64
N LEU A 136 -13.72 15.56 1.11
CA LEU A 136 -13.48 16.31 2.33
C LEU A 136 -13.50 17.80 2.02
N ALA A 137 -14.36 18.54 2.73
CA ALA A 137 -14.51 19.98 2.59
C ALA A 137 -14.12 20.71 3.88
N GLY A 138 -13.92 22.03 3.80
CA GLY A 138 -13.66 22.88 4.97
C GLY A 138 -12.19 23.05 5.34
N MET A 139 -11.27 22.68 4.45
CA MET A 139 -9.85 23.03 4.54
C MET A 139 -9.36 23.65 3.24
N THR A 140 -8.45 24.60 3.35
CA THR A 140 -7.71 25.14 2.20
C THR A 140 -6.62 24.14 1.78
N SER A 141 -6.43 24.00 0.47
CA SER A 141 -5.31 23.19 -0.05
C SER A 141 -3.98 23.73 0.47
N LEU A 142 -3.07 22.82 0.79
CA LEU A 142 -1.69 23.11 1.19
C LEU A 142 -0.73 23.09 -0.02
N SER A 143 -1.22 23.04 -1.26
CA SER A 143 -0.38 23.01 -2.47
C SER A 143 0.66 24.14 -2.51
N ASP A 144 0.29 25.33 -2.05
CA ASP A 144 1.13 26.54 -2.10
C ASP A 144 1.53 27.04 -0.69
N SER A 145 1.36 26.23 0.34
CA SER A 145 1.58 26.66 1.73
C SER A 145 3.04 26.59 2.19
N VAL A 146 3.93 26.02 1.38
CA VAL A 146 5.37 25.93 1.66
C VAL A 146 6.13 26.67 0.57
N SER A 147 6.80 27.77 0.93
CA SER A 147 7.64 28.52 -0.01
C SER A 147 8.96 27.80 -0.27
N PHE A 148 9.47 27.90 -1.50
CA PHE A 148 10.80 27.40 -1.83
C PHE A 148 11.91 28.12 -1.05
N GLU A 149 11.71 29.40 -0.70
CA GLU A 149 12.62 30.19 0.15
C GLU A 149 12.89 29.52 1.52
N LEU A 150 11.91 28.81 2.07
CA LEU A 150 12.07 28.07 3.33
C LEU A 150 13.12 26.95 3.22
N PHE A 151 13.28 26.39 2.01
CA PHE A 151 14.29 25.37 1.74
C PHE A 151 15.67 25.97 1.44
N GLU A 152 15.72 27.19 0.89
CA GLU A 152 16.97 27.90 0.62
C GLU A 152 17.64 28.42 1.91
N TYR A 153 16.84 28.91 2.86
CA TYR A 153 17.34 29.41 4.14
C TYR A 153 16.80 28.61 5.32
N ARG A 154 17.47 27.48 5.59
CA ARG A 154 17.09 26.57 6.67
C ARG A 154 17.90 26.85 7.94
N PRO A 155 17.32 27.45 9.00
CA PRO A 155 18.01 27.61 10.27
C PRO A 155 18.36 26.24 10.89
N GLY A 156 19.40 26.15 11.71
CA GLY A 156 19.92 24.86 12.20
C GLY A 156 18.86 23.94 12.82
N PHE A 157 17.97 24.49 13.66
CA PHE A 157 16.84 23.76 14.27
C PHE A 157 15.53 23.84 13.48
N GLY A 158 15.57 24.26 12.21
CA GLY A 158 14.38 24.42 11.36
C GLY A 158 13.57 23.12 11.18
N HIS A 159 14.24 21.97 11.27
CA HIS A 159 13.58 20.66 11.23
C HIS A 159 12.59 20.44 12.38
N PHE A 160 12.81 21.04 13.55
CA PHE A 160 11.82 21.00 14.64
C PHE A 160 10.62 21.92 14.36
N MET A 161 10.84 23.05 13.70
CA MET A 161 9.73 23.94 13.31
C MET A 161 8.85 23.26 12.26
N GLU A 162 9.45 22.60 11.28
CA GLU A 162 8.72 21.78 10.32
C GLU A 162 7.96 20.63 10.99
N PHE A 163 8.55 19.97 12.00
CA PHE A 163 7.83 18.97 12.78
C PHE A 163 6.55 19.56 13.40
N PHE A 164 6.63 20.71 14.07
CA PHE A 164 5.45 21.33 14.69
C PHE A 164 4.43 21.86 13.67
N MET A 165 4.90 22.28 12.49
CA MET A 165 4.03 22.61 11.35
C MET A 165 3.26 21.36 10.89
N LEU A 166 3.94 20.23 10.69
CA LEU A 166 3.31 18.97 10.32
C LEU A 166 2.35 18.46 11.39
N TYR A 167 2.69 18.61 12.67
CA TYR A 167 1.78 18.31 13.77
C TYR A 167 0.50 19.14 13.68
N THR A 168 0.62 20.45 13.44
CA THR A 168 -0.54 21.35 13.34
C THR A 168 -1.44 20.94 12.17
N TRP A 169 -0.87 20.74 10.99
CA TRP A 169 -1.63 20.28 9.82
C TRP A 169 -2.24 18.89 10.02
N GLY A 170 -1.51 17.95 10.60
CA GLY A 170 -2.00 16.60 10.85
C GLY A 170 -3.16 16.57 11.84
N LYS A 171 -3.09 17.39 12.90
CA LYS A 171 -4.18 17.54 13.87
C LYS A 171 -5.42 18.17 13.24
N GLU A 172 -5.25 19.23 12.44
CA GLU A 172 -6.37 19.92 11.78
C GLU A 172 -7.03 19.05 10.71
N ALA A 173 -6.22 18.41 9.85
CA ALA A 173 -6.68 17.45 8.85
C ALA A 173 -7.44 16.29 9.49
N CYS A 174 -6.93 15.76 10.60
CA CYS A 174 -7.59 14.72 11.35
C CYS A 174 -8.95 15.19 11.91
N ALA A 175 -8.99 16.33 12.58
CA ALA A 175 -10.22 16.87 13.14
C ALA A 175 -11.26 17.17 12.06
N ASN A 176 -10.84 17.72 10.91
CA ASN A 176 -11.71 17.96 9.77
C ASN A 176 -12.28 16.64 9.21
N ALA A 177 -11.42 15.66 8.91
CA ALA A 177 -11.85 14.38 8.37
C ALA A 177 -12.77 13.63 9.33
N LEU A 178 -12.44 13.59 10.62
CA LEU A 178 -13.27 12.93 11.64
C LEU A 178 -14.62 13.61 11.83
N ASN A 179 -14.78 14.89 11.54
CA ASN A 179 -16.08 15.57 11.65
C ASN A 179 -16.80 15.70 10.30
N SER A 180 -16.27 15.09 9.24
CA SER A 180 -16.82 15.19 7.89
C SER A 180 -18.03 14.28 7.67
N THR A 181 -18.93 14.73 6.79
CA THR A 181 -20.02 13.90 6.25
C THR A 181 -19.49 12.72 5.44
N ALA A 182 -18.30 12.83 4.84
CA ALA A 182 -17.64 11.74 4.12
C ALA A 182 -17.37 10.54 5.04
N ILE A 183 -16.70 10.75 6.19
CA ILE A 183 -16.46 9.66 7.13
C ILE A 183 -17.77 9.17 7.76
N GLN A 184 -18.73 10.06 8.03
CA GLN A 184 -20.05 9.65 8.50
C GLN A 184 -20.73 8.70 7.50
N THR A 185 -20.69 9.03 6.21
CA THR A 185 -21.23 8.20 5.12
C THR A 185 -20.54 6.84 5.07
N VAL A 186 -19.21 6.79 5.19
CA VAL A 186 -18.45 5.54 5.24
C VAL A 186 -18.93 4.65 6.40
N LEU A 187 -19.02 5.22 7.60
CA LEU A 187 -19.44 4.47 8.81
C LEU A 187 -20.89 4.00 8.73
N ASP A 188 -21.79 4.82 8.16
CA ASP A 188 -23.22 4.51 8.05
C ASP A 188 -23.53 3.55 6.90
N SER A 189 -22.65 3.44 5.90
CA SER A 189 -22.85 2.61 4.70
C SER A 189 -23.03 1.11 5.00
N LYS A 190 -22.54 0.66 6.17
CA LYS A 190 -22.45 -0.77 6.55
C LYS A 190 -21.72 -1.64 5.53
N VAL A 191 -20.98 -1.04 4.60
CA VAL A 191 -20.15 -1.75 3.64
C VAL A 191 -19.03 -2.45 4.40
N GLN A 192 -18.87 -3.74 4.14
CA GLN A 192 -17.69 -4.49 4.56
C GLN A 192 -16.63 -4.29 3.49
N TYR A 193 -15.55 -3.59 3.87
CA TYR A 193 -14.40 -3.38 3.01
C TYR A 193 -13.40 -4.53 3.19
N ASP A 194 -12.83 -4.98 2.08
CA ASP A 194 -11.82 -6.04 2.07
C ASP A 194 -10.42 -5.49 2.38
N LEU A 195 -10.19 -4.22 2.05
CA LEU A 195 -8.92 -3.53 2.25
C LEU A 195 -9.14 -2.03 2.46
N ILE A 196 -8.35 -1.43 3.36
CA ILE A 196 -8.29 0.02 3.53
C ILE A 196 -6.88 0.51 3.20
N LEU A 197 -6.79 1.47 2.29
CA LEU A 197 -5.57 2.20 1.96
C LEU A 197 -5.56 3.49 2.78
N VAL A 198 -4.57 3.66 3.64
CA VAL A 198 -4.51 4.80 4.58
C VAL A 198 -3.29 5.65 4.28
N GLU A 199 -3.47 6.95 4.13
CA GLU A 199 -2.35 7.89 4.05
C GLU A 199 -1.52 7.85 5.34
N GLN A 200 -0.21 7.68 5.21
CA GLN A 200 0.75 7.67 6.30
C GLN A 200 1.75 8.83 6.12
N PHE A 201 1.50 9.92 6.86
CA PHE A 201 2.31 11.12 6.82
C PHE A 201 2.49 11.78 8.18
N ASN A 202 1.49 12.56 8.63
CA ASN A 202 1.56 13.40 9.83
C ASN A 202 0.41 13.16 10.84
N SER A 203 -0.42 12.14 10.63
CA SER A 203 -1.48 11.73 11.54
C SER A 203 -1.85 10.28 11.33
N ASP A 204 -2.15 9.56 12.43
CA ASP A 204 -2.58 8.15 12.41
C ASP A 204 -4.07 7.97 12.72
N CYS A 205 -4.85 9.05 12.80
CA CYS A 205 -6.23 8.92 13.28
C CYS A 205 -7.18 8.15 12.36
N MET A 206 -6.86 8.06 11.06
CA MET A 206 -7.61 7.21 10.13
C MET A 206 -7.46 5.72 10.43
N LEU A 207 -6.43 5.31 11.18
CA LEU A 207 -6.33 3.94 11.70
C LEU A 207 -7.50 3.62 12.65
N GLY A 208 -8.01 4.62 13.39
CA GLY A 208 -9.20 4.45 14.23
C GLY A 208 -10.46 4.20 13.41
N ILE A 209 -10.59 4.82 12.24
CA ILE A 209 -11.68 4.54 11.30
C ILE A 209 -11.55 3.12 10.74
N ALA A 210 -10.35 2.73 10.32
CA ALA A 210 -10.08 1.37 9.87
C ALA A 210 -10.40 0.32 10.94
N HIS A 211 -10.09 0.62 12.21
CA HIS A 211 -10.44 -0.24 13.35
C HIS A 211 -11.96 -0.41 13.50
N GLN A 212 -12.74 0.67 13.40
CA GLN A 212 -14.21 0.62 13.49
C GLN A 212 -14.82 -0.21 12.36
N LEU A 213 -14.27 -0.12 11.16
CA LEU A 213 -14.69 -0.88 9.98
C LEU A 213 -14.24 -2.35 10.01
N LYS A 214 -13.32 -2.71 10.92
CA LYS A 214 -12.79 -4.07 11.11
C LYS A 214 -12.16 -4.67 9.83
N ALA A 215 -11.56 -3.83 9.00
CA ALA A 215 -10.88 -4.24 7.78
C ALA A 215 -9.35 -4.09 7.93
N PRO A 216 -8.55 -4.95 7.26
CA PRO A 216 -7.10 -4.80 7.23
C PRO A 216 -6.71 -3.53 6.46
N TYR A 217 -5.52 -2.99 6.77
CA TYR A 217 -5.04 -1.78 6.11
C TYR A 217 -3.57 -1.81 5.71
N ILE A 218 -3.30 -1.11 4.62
CA ILE A 218 -1.98 -0.83 4.07
C ILE A 218 -1.75 0.68 4.13
N GLY A 219 -0.57 1.08 4.56
CA GLY A 219 -0.17 2.48 4.58
C GLY A 219 0.37 2.94 3.22
N LEU A 220 0.04 4.15 2.80
CA LEU A 220 0.65 4.80 1.63
C LEU A 220 1.35 6.07 2.09
N SER A 221 2.64 6.21 1.78
CA SER A 221 3.42 7.41 2.07
C SER A 221 3.85 8.07 0.77
N SER A 222 3.47 9.33 0.60
CA SER A 222 3.85 10.16 -0.56
C SER A 222 5.31 10.65 -0.51
N CYS A 223 6.04 10.27 0.54
CA CYS A 223 7.45 10.58 0.74
C CYS A 223 8.23 9.33 1.22
N PRO A 224 9.57 9.42 1.37
CA PRO A 224 10.34 8.39 2.06
C PRO A 224 9.84 8.18 3.50
N LEU A 225 10.12 7.01 4.07
CA LEU A 225 9.70 6.69 5.44
C LEU A 225 10.17 7.76 6.44
N MET A 226 9.21 8.37 7.13
CA MET A 226 9.45 9.28 8.25
C MET A 226 10.03 8.53 9.45
N PRO A 227 10.78 9.20 10.34
CA PRO A 227 11.34 8.55 11.55
C PRO A 227 10.33 7.80 12.41
N TRP A 228 9.06 8.23 12.44
CA TRP A 228 7.96 7.60 13.17
C TRP A 228 7.23 6.46 12.40
N HIS A 229 7.66 6.13 11.18
CA HIS A 229 7.09 5.06 10.36
C HIS A 229 7.91 3.76 10.33
N TYR A 230 9.15 3.74 10.85
CA TYR A 230 10.00 2.55 10.72
C TYR A 230 9.49 1.35 11.53
N GLU A 231 9.15 1.56 12.80
CA GLU A 231 8.85 0.47 13.73
C GLU A 231 7.53 -0.25 13.40
N ARG A 232 6.53 0.47 12.88
CA ARG A 232 5.19 -0.08 12.55
C ARG A 232 5.20 -1.17 11.47
N VAL A 233 6.27 -1.26 10.67
CA VAL A 233 6.47 -2.27 9.62
C VAL A 233 7.71 -3.14 9.89
N GLY A 234 8.20 -3.12 11.13
CA GLY A 234 9.38 -3.89 11.54
C GLY A 234 10.67 -3.46 10.83
N ASN A 235 10.74 -2.24 10.30
CA ASN A 235 11.92 -1.77 9.58
C ASN A 235 12.99 -1.25 10.56
N PRO A 236 14.27 -1.65 10.45
CA PRO A 236 15.31 -1.17 11.35
C PRO A 236 15.57 0.32 11.16
N THR A 237 15.76 1.05 12.25
CA THR A 237 16.14 2.47 12.23
C THR A 237 17.66 2.59 12.31
N LEU A 238 18.33 3.05 11.24
CA LEU A 238 19.80 3.11 11.14
C LEU A 238 20.31 4.54 10.90
N PRO A 239 20.23 5.43 11.91
CA PRO A 239 20.55 6.85 11.76
C PRO A 239 22.07 7.13 11.59
N ALA A 240 22.92 6.10 11.69
CA ALA A 240 24.35 6.25 11.47
C ALA A 240 24.73 6.48 9.99
N TYR A 241 23.84 6.14 9.05
CA TYR A 241 24.04 6.38 7.63
C TYR A 241 22.74 6.71 6.87
N ILE A 242 21.56 6.47 7.45
CA ILE A 242 20.29 6.93 6.89
C ILE A 242 19.97 8.30 7.50
N PRO A 243 20.05 9.39 6.72
CA PRO A 243 19.69 10.71 7.20
C PRO A 243 18.18 10.77 7.49
N ALA A 244 17.80 11.41 8.59
CA ALA A 244 16.40 11.71 8.87
C ALA A 244 15.88 12.67 7.80
N LEU A 245 14.66 12.43 7.34
CA LEU A 245 13.96 13.41 6.51
C LEU A 245 13.94 14.75 7.27
N PHE A 246 14.20 15.85 6.56
CA PHE A 246 14.36 17.21 7.09
C PHE A 246 15.76 17.57 7.63
N MET A 247 16.74 16.67 7.70
CA MET A 247 18.10 17.08 8.11
C MET A 247 18.92 17.70 6.99
N GLY A 248 18.57 17.48 5.73
CA GLY A 248 19.36 17.93 4.57
C GLY A 248 20.72 17.24 4.45
N TYR A 249 20.94 16.18 5.22
CA TYR A 249 22.16 15.37 5.15
C TYR A 249 22.05 14.33 4.04
N THR A 250 23.22 13.92 3.53
CA THR A 250 23.34 12.76 2.63
C THR A 250 23.73 11.52 3.43
N GLU A 251 23.85 10.37 2.76
CA GLU A 251 24.43 9.15 3.35
C GLU A 251 25.88 9.32 3.83
N ARG A 252 26.59 10.35 3.31
CA ARG A 252 27.94 10.72 3.73
C ARG A 252 27.87 11.72 4.87
N MET A 253 27.84 11.19 6.10
CA MET A 253 27.89 11.98 7.33
C MET A 253 29.19 11.72 8.12
N ASP A 254 29.80 12.79 8.63
CA ASP A 254 30.85 12.71 9.65
C ASP A 254 30.27 12.32 11.01
N PHE A 255 31.13 12.13 12.02
CA PHE A 255 30.69 11.72 13.35
C PHE A 255 29.69 12.69 13.99
N SER A 256 29.90 14.00 13.83
CA SER A 256 29.05 15.04 14.42
C SER A 256 27.67 15.06 13.77
N GLN A 257 27.62 14.93 12.45
CA GLN A 257 26.40 14.84 11.67
C GLN A 257 25.62 13.56 11.99
N ARG A 258 26.31 12.42 12.17
CA ARG A 258 25.67 11.16 12.61
C ARG A 258 25.06 11.29 13.99
N LEU A 259 25.75 11.93 14.93
CA LEU A 259 25.23 12.17 16.27
C LEU A 259 24.01 13.09 16.24
N ALA A 260 24.08 14.21 15.52
CA ALA A 260 22.95 15.11 15.34
C ALA A 260 21.76 14.41 14.69
N ASN A 261 22.00 13.61 13.64
CA ASN A 261 20.98 12.83 12.97
C ASN A 261 20.32 11.80 13.90
N TRP A 262 21.11 11.08 14.71
CA TRP A 262 20.57 10.15 15.70
C TRP A 262 19.69 10.87 16.71
N ILE A 263 20.14 12.02 17.25
CA ILE A 263 19.34 12.84 18.18
C ILE A 263 18.02 13.23 17.52
N THR A 264 18.05 13.77 16.30
CA THR A 264 16.83 14.18 15.58
C THR A 264 15.87 13.01 15.37
N VAL A 265 16.35 11.85 14.93
CA VAL A 265 15.50 10.66 14.76
C VAL A 265 14.82 10.26 16.07
N GLN A 266 15.56 10.20 17.18
CA GLN A 266 14.97 9.84 18.47
C GLN A 266 13.99 10.91 18.96
N SER A 267 14.33 12.19 18.81
CA SER A 267 13.47 13.31 19.16
C SER A 267 12.17 13.28 18.35
N PHE A 268 12.22 13.05 17.04
CA PHE A 268 11.01 13.01 16.21
C PHE A 268 10.10 11.84 16.56
N LYS A 269 10.65 10.67 16.88
CA LYS A 269 9.85 9.53 17.38
C LYS A 269 9.15 9.87 18.69
N ALA A 270 9.87 10.47 19.64
CA ALA A 270 9.30 10.88 20.93
C ALA A 270 8.25 11.97 20.76
N LEU A 271 8.54 13.01 19.97
CA LEU A 271 7.62 14.10 19.69
C LEU A 271 6.36 13.61 18.98
N TYR A 272 6.49 12.74 17.98
CA TYR A 272 5.31 12.17 17.30
C TYR A 272 4.42 11.42 18.29
N SER A 273 5.00 10.65 19.20
CA SER A 273 4.23 9.96 20.24
C SER A 273 3.57 10.91 21.24
N TRP A 274 4.26 11.96 21.67
CA TRP A 274 3.71 12.90 22.66
C TRP A 274 2.69 13.89 22.08
N PHE A 275 2.80 14.22 20.80
CA PHE A 275 1.96 15.22 20.15
C PHE A 275 0.95 14.60 19.19
N ASN A 276 1.41 13.93 18.13
CA ASN A 276 0.54 13.40 17.07
C ASN A 276 -0.34 12.25 17.57
N ASP A 277 0.25 11.24 18.23
CA ASP A 277 -0.51 10.11 18.76
C ASP A 277 -1.48 10.57 19.85
N ALA A 278 -1.03 11.45 20.75
CA ALA A 278 -1.88 12.02 21.80
C ALA A 278 -3.07 12.81 21.22
N ALA A 279 -2.84 13.61 20.18
CA ALA A 279 -3.89 14.36 19.50
C ALA A 279 -4.87 13.42 18.77
N ALA A 280 -4.36 12.41 18.07
CA ALA A 280 -5.19 11.41 17.39
C ALA A 280 -6.07 10.64 18.38
N ASN A 281 -5.49 10.14 19.48
CA ASN A 281 -6.21 9.45 20.56
C ASN A 281 -7.30 10.33 21.18
N LYS A 282 -7.00 11.61 21.42
CA LYS A 282 -7.98 12.58 21.94
C LYS A 282 -9.15 12.75 20.99
N LEU A 283 -8.88 13.06 19.72
CA LEU A 283 -9.92 13.28 18.70
C LEU A 283 -10.79 12.03 18.47
N LEU A 284 -10.16 10.84 18.48
CA LEU A 284 -10.88 9.57 18.38
C LEU A 284 -11.77 9.31 19.61
N SER A 285 -11.28 9.62 20.81
CA SER A 285 -12.07 9.50 22.05
C SER A 285 -13.23 10.49 22.08
N GLU A 286 -13.04 11.71 21.60
CA GLU A 286 -14.11 12.71 21.46
C GLU A 286 -15.20 12.24 20.49
N ARG A 287 -14.82 11.57 19.40
CA ARG A 287 -15.78 11.07 18.40
C ARG A 287 -16.50 9.79 18.82
N PHE A 288 -15.78 8.79 19.31
CA PHE A 288 -16.31 7.44 19.54
C PHE A 288 -16.60 7.13 21.01
N GLY A 289 -16.20 8.01 21.92
CA GLY A 289 -16.23 7.77 23.36
C GLY A 289 -14.93 7.17 23.88
N GLN A 290 -14.66 7.44 25.17
CA GLN A 290 -13.45 6.97 25.83
C GLN A 290 -13.35 5.43 25.82
N GLY A 291 -12.22 4.91 25.33
CA GLY A 291 -11.96 3.46 25.30
C GLY A 291 -12.63 2.70 24.15
N ALA A 292 -13.37 3.38 23.26
CA ALA A 292 -13.99 2.74 22.09
C ALA A 292 -12.97 2.38 21.00
N ILE A 293 -11.86 3.10 20.93
CA ILE A 293 -10.73 2.84 20.02
C ILE A 293 -9.50 2.54 20.89
N PRO A 294 -8.70 1.49 20.57
CA PRO A 294 -7.40 1.28 21.19
C PRO A 294 -6.46 2.48 20.97
N ASP A 295 -5.38 2.57 21.76
CA ASP A 295 -4.35 3.57 21.53
C ASP A 295 -3.84 3.45 20.08
N VAL A 296 -3.72 4.58 19.36
CA VAL A 296 -3.26 4.56 17.96
C VAL A 296 -1.91 3.88 17.79
N ARG A 297 -1.05 3.85 18.82
CA ARG A 297 0.21 3.11 18.79
C ARG A 297 0.01 1.60 18.67
N GLU A 298 -1.04 1.06 19.28
CA GLU A 298 -1.40 -0.35 19.08
C GLU A 298 -1.93 -0.60 17.68
N LEU A 299 -2.63 0.38 17.10
CA LEU A 299 -3.10 0.30 15.72
C LEU A 299 -1.92 0.35 14.76
N GLN A 300 -0.95 1.26 14.94
CA GLN A 300 0.25 1.33 14.12
C GLN A 300 0.93 -0.05 13.94
N GLN A 301 1.05 -0.85 15.00
CA GLN A 301 1.65 -2.19 14.96
C GLN A 301 0.87 -3.24 14.15
N ARG A 302 -0.37 -2.93 13.74
CA ARG A 302 -1.22 -3.78 12.89
C ARG A 302 -1.17 -3.39 11.41
N THR A 303 -0.32 -2.43 11.05
CA THR A 303 -0.09 -2.04 9.64
C THR A 303 0.50 -3.23 8.89
N ALA A 304 -0.23 -3.76 7.90
CA ALA A 304 0.20 -4.97 7.20
C ALA A 304 1.39 -4.72 6.27
N MET A 305 1.40 -3.56 5.62
CA MET A 305 2.41 -3.16 4.64
C MET A 305 2.40 -1.63 4.47
N MET A 306 3.49 -1.08 3.94
CA MET A 306 3.59 0.30 3.51
C MET A 306 4.09 0.43 2.08
N PHE A 307 3.38 1.19 1.27
CA PHE A 307 3.80 1.63 -0.06
C PHE A 307 4.39 3.03 0.05
N VAL A 308 5.58 3.25 -0.48
CA VAL A 308 6.35 4.47 -0.22
C VAL A 308 6.86 5.10 -1.50
N ASN A 309 6.69 6.42 -1.63
CA ASN A 309 7.22 7.22 -2.73
C ASN A 309 8.73 7.45 -2.55
N GLN A 310 9.50 6.40 -2.79
CA GLN A 310 10.95 6.44 -2.80
C GLN A 310 11.47 5.40 -3.78
N HIS A 311 12.73 5.57 -4.18
CA HIS A 311 13.48 4.60 -4.95
C HIS A 311 14.94 4.62 -4.47
N TYR A 312 15.56 3.46 -4.35
CA TYR A 312 16.94 3.33 -3.87
C TYR A 312 17.96 4.12 -4.71
N SER A 313 17.71 4.31 -6.02
CA SER A 313 18.59 5.11 -6.89
C SER A 313 18.69 6.58 -6.48
N LEU A 314 17.65 7.12 -5.84
CA LEU A 314 17.62 8.52 -5.38
C LEU A 314 17.86 8.64 -3.87
N SER A 315 17.41 7.65 -3.10
CA SER A 315 17.40 7.73 -1.63
C SER A 315 18.46 6.88 -0.94
N GLY A 316 19.38 6.29 -1.73
CA GLY A 316 20.45 5.42 -1.26
C GLY A 316 19.98 4.01 -0.92
N ALA A 317 20.94 3.10 -0.76
CA ALA A 317 20.68 1.73 -0.35
C ALA A 317 20.38 1.65 1.16
N LYS A 318 19.23 1.11 1.51
CA LYS A 318 18.80 0.91 2.91
C LYS A 318 18.08 -0.42 3.07
N PRO A 319 18.20 -1.07 4.24
CA PRO A 319 17.44 -2.27 4.53
C PRO A 319 15.95 -1.91 4.61
N LEU A 320 15.16 -2.65 3.86
CA LEU A 320 13.72 -2.59 3.87
C LEU A 320 13.17 -3.96 4.28
N SER A 321 12.28 -3.94 5.28
CA SER A 321 11.42 -5.08 5.61
C SER A 321 10.58 -5.46 4.38
N PRO A 322 10.25 -6.75 4.17
CA PRO A 322 9.30 -7.16 3.12
C PRO A 322 7.93 -6.48 3.20
N ALA A 323 7.59 -5.90 4.35
CA ALA A 323 6.40 -5.08 4.55
C ALA A 323 6.52 -3.65 4.00
N VAL A 324 7.63 -3.29 3.34
CA VAL A 324 7.83 -1.98 2.69
C VAL A 324 8.06 -2.19 1.20
N LEU A 325 7.18 -1.62 0.37
CA LEU A 325 7.30 -1.64 -1.08
C LEU A 325 7.55 -0.23 -1.62
N GLU A 326 8.66 -0.08 -2.34
CA GLU A 326 9.00 1.14 -3.04
C GLU A 326 8.22 1.24 -4.35
N ILE A 327 7.36 2.26 -4.46
CA ILE A 327 6.58 2.56 -5.68
C ILE A 327 6.84 4.01 -6.14
N GLY A 328 8.08 4.49 -5.96
CA GLY A 328 8.49 5.83 -6.33
C GLY A 328 8.20 6.16 -7.79
N GLY A 329 7.60 7.32 -8.04
CA GLY A 329 7.33 7.80 -9.40
C GLY A 329 6.12 7.18 -10.10
N ILE A 330 5.28 6.37 -9.43
CA ILE A 330 4.10 5.74 -10.04
C ILE A 330 3.07 6.73 -10.64
N HIS A 331 3.12 8.00 -10.23
CA HIS A 331 2.27 9.08 -10.73
C HIS A 331 2.83 9.80 -11.95
N ILE A 332 4.07 9.50 -12.33
CA ILE A 332 4.68 10.03 -13.54
C ILE A 332 4.02 9.33 -14.73
N ARG A 333 3.37 10.13 -15.58
CA ARG A 333 2.69 9.66 -16.79
C ARG A 333 3.67 9.64 -17.96
N ASP A 334 3.26 9.01 -19.06
CA ASP A 334 3.99 9.04 -20.31
C ASP A 334 4.37 10.46 -20.71
N PHE A 335 5.58 10.59 -21.25
CA PHE A 335 6.18 11.84 -21.66
C PHE A 335 5.25 12.61 -22.61
N ARG A 336 4.96 13.86 -22.27
CA ARG A 336 4.33 14.81 -23.18
C ARG A 336 5.43 15.73 -23.72
N PRO A 337 5.41 16.08 -25.02
CA PRO A 337 6.29 17.10 -25.54
C PRO A 337 6.17 18.37 -24.70
N LEU A 338 7.31 19.01 -24.42
CA LEU A 338 7.32 20.30 -23.75
C LEU A 338 6.64 21.35 -24.63
N GLU A 339 6.12 22.40 -24.00
CA GLU A 339 5.66 23.58 -24.74
C GLU A 339 6.83 24.15 -25.55
N ALA A 340 6.54 24.71 -26.73
CA ALA A 340 7.57 25.04 -27.71
C ALA A 340 8.62 26.02 -27.19
N ASP A 341 8.23 26.93 -26.31
CA ASP A 341 9.09 27.89 -25.63
C ASP A 341 10.04 27.22 -24.62
N LEU A 342 9.53 26.28 -23.81
CA LEU A 342 10.35 25.49 -22.88
C LEU A 342 11.28 24.53 -23.62
N GLN A 343 10.79 23.90 -24.69
CA GLN A 343 11.60 23.05 -25.56
C GLN A 343 12.72 23.86 -26.19
N GLN A 344 12.41 25.03 -26.76
CA GLN A 344 13.41 25.92 -27.31
C GLN A 344 14.41 26.41 -26.25
N LEU A 345 13.95 26.76 -25.05
CA LEU A 345 14.81 27.18 -23.95
C LEU A 345 15.82 26.09 -23.58
N LEU A 346 15.37 24.85 -23.43
CA LEU A 346 16.26 23.72 -23.09
C LEU A 346 17.16 23.33 -24.27
N ASP A 347 16.64 23.30 -25.50
CA ASP A 347 17.42 22.96 -26.69
C ASP A 347 18.50 24.00 -27.01
N THR A 348 18.30 25.25 -26.58
CA THR A 348 19.25 26.36 -26.75
C THR A 348 20.09 26.63 -25.51
N ALA A 349 19.93 25.86 -24.44
CA ALA A 349 20.75 26.00 -23.25
C ALA A 349 22.17 25.49 -23.51
N ASP A 350 23.17 26.35 -23.31
CA ASP A 350 24.58 26.02 -23.54
C ASP A 350 25.11 24.87 -22.65
N HIS A 351 24.40 24.54 -21.57
CA HIS A 351 24.85 23.60 -20.53
C HIS A 351 23.81 22.54 -20.13
N GLY A 352 22.67 22.46 -20.83
CA GLY A 352 21.56 21.56 -20.48
C GLY A 352 20.70 22.07 -19.34
#